data_AF-A0A9P0IXL9-F1
#
_entry.id   AF-A0A9P0IXL9-F1
#
_cell.length_a   1.000
_cell.length_b   1.000
_cell.length_c   1.000
_cell.angle_alpha   90.00
_cell.angle_beta   90.00
_cell.angle_gamma   90.00
#
_symmetry.space_group_name_H-M   'P 1'
#
loop_
_entity.id
_entity.type
_entity.pdbx_description
1 polymer ?
#
loop_
_entity_poly.entity_id
_entity_poly.type
_entity_poly.pdbx_seq_one_letter_code
_entity_poly.pdbx_strand_id
1 'polypeptide(L)'
;MDNTNKEPLTKIVHKNPPGKAVGIHKKEMLINMYKNKTKNEPNLKFSKLTKLLSQETGIGIQTVRSTVRKYRGGQAITAKKRKIRPKIIEKLDILEKCEIRQTIHSFWFRHEIPTSKNILLAINADPDLPSLQFTSLKKILKDLNFEYTRWNRNNCALTEKKNIVLWRRKYLEDIRRYRKEGRTIYYLEETWVNIGEYSHKELRTDIESSGKSQRLIAVHIGSIEGFVEGGLLCFEPKNNMSSYHENMNGDIYYDWFRSVLPLLEEKSVIIMDNASHYSVENHVPTMSWKKDSILKWLEDKGIVFDGPMVKFQLVEKAKEIRNTVDIYRRSVQEAINYNKAILRLPPYHCKLNPIHLAWSVVNSHMKTKNCSSSELDDVRQLINDGVKQITPEMMTNFFDRSITEENKLWDLDFIIDDMLEEAVTASNTAVTNDLVTSSESSDY
;
A
#
# COMPACT_ATOMS: atom_id res chain seq x y z
N MET A 1 -22.24 66.29 31.50
CA MET A 1 -21.03 65.84 32.21
C MET A 1 -21.15 64.32 32.30
N ASP A 2 -20.99 63.59 31.20
CA ASP A 2 -19.72 63.23 30.56
C ASP A 2 -18.71 62.65 31.55
N ASN A 3 -18.69 61.32 31.69
CA ASN A 3 -17.48 60.54 31.40
C ASN A 3 -17.77 59.03 31.38
N THR A 4 -17.77 58.46 30.18
CA THR A 4 -17.64 57.03 29.94
C THR A 4 -16.24 56.57 30.32
N ASN A 5 -16.07 56.04 31.54
CA ASN A 5 -14.93 55.19 31.87
C ASN A 5 -15.15 53.78 31.29
N LYS A 6 -14.88 53.62 30.00
CA LYS A 6 -14.55 52.30 29.44
C LYS A 6 -13.10 52.03 29.79
N GLU A 7 -12.87 51.18 30.79
CA GLU A 7 -11.56 50.55 30.99
C GLU A 7 -11.10 49.90 29.66
N PRO A 8 -9.83 50.07 29.25
CA PRO A 8 -9.32 49.42 28.06
C PRO A 8 -9.29 47.90 28.30
N LEU A 9 -10.13 47.16 27.58
CA LEU A 9 -10.08 45.71 27.45
C LEU A 9 -8.62 45.26 27.26
N THR A 10 -8.02 44.72 28.32
CA THR A 10 -6.69 44.12 28.26
C THR A 10 -6.79 42.88 27.37
N LYS A 11 -6.26 42.98 26.14
CA LYS A 11 -6.19 41.82 25.23
C LYS A 11 -5.40 40.71 25.91
N ILE A 12 -6.09 39.66 26.35
CA ILE A 12 -5.47 38.46 26.90
C ILE A 12 -4.62 37.83 25.79
N VAL A 13 -3.30 37.95 25.90
CA VAL A 13 -2.37 37.34 24.94
C VAL A 13 -2.14 35.88 25.31
N HIS A 14 -2.79 34.97 24.57
CA HIS A 14 -2.58 33.54 24.73
C HIS A 14 -1.16 33.13 24.29
N LYS A 15 -0.33 32.73 25.26
CA LYS A 15 1.01 32.21 25.00
C LYS A 15 0.94 30.88 24.23
N ASN A 16 1.84 30.71 23.26
CA ASN A 16 1.95 29.43 22.57
C ASN A 16 2.46 28.34 23.54
N PRO A 17 1.85 27.14 23.55
CA PRO A 17 2.28 26.04 24.42
C PRO A 17 3.74 25.63 24.16
N PRO A 18 4.50 25.26 25.20
CA PRO A 18 5.87 24.77 25.04
C PRO A 18 5.93 23.59 24.06
N GLY A 19 6.93 23.58 23.16
CA GLY A 19 7.15 22.49 22.21
C GLY A 19 6.21 22.44 21.00
N LYS A 20 5.14 23.25 20.95
CA LYS A 20 4.25 23.32 19.78
C LYS A 20 4.78 24.27 18.70
N ALA A 21 4.65 23.86 17.43
CA ALA A 21 5.07 24.66 16.30
C ALA A 21 4.19 25.91 16.12
N VAL A 22 4.81 27.04 15.77
CA VAL A 22 4.08 28.27 15.43
C VAL A 22 3.61 28.20 13.98
N GLY A 23 2.30 28.27 13.76
CA GLY A 23 1.68 28.26 12.43
C GLY A 23 2.09 29.46 11.57
N ILE A 24 1.93 29.33 10.25
CA ILE A 24 2.33 30.33 9.26
C ILE A 24 1.67 31.67 9.54
N HIS A 25 0.35 31.68 9.72
CA HIS A 25 -0.43 32.89 9.97
C HIS A 25 0.08 33.70 11.18
N LYS A 26 0.43 33.02 12.29
CA LYS A 26 1.02 33.68 13.46
C LYS A 26 2.40 34.27 13.18
N LYS A 27 3.20 33.64 12.30
CA LYS A 27 4.50 34.19 11.88
C LYS A 27 4.35 35.38 10.94
N GLU A 28 3.34 35.39 10.07
CA GLU A 28 3.01 36.53 9.21
C GLU A 28 2.56 37.73 10.06
N MET A 29 1.67 37.50 11.03
CA MET A 29 1.26 38.52 12.00
C MET A 29 2.47 39.10 12.75
N LEU A 30 3.39 38.25 13.19
CA LEU A 30 4.65 38.67 13.82
C LEU A 30 5.50 39.57 12.90
N ILE A 31 5.62 39.24 11.61
CA ILE A 31 6.38 40.06 10.66
C ILE A 31 5.69 41.40 10.35
N ASN A 32 4.36 41.41 10.26
CA ASN A 32 3.62 42.66 10.10
C ASN A 32 3.78 43.57 11.33
N MET A 33 3.74 43.02 12.54
CA MET A 33 4.02 43.77 13.77
C MET A 33 5.48 44.26 13.84
N TYR A 34 6.44 43.44 13.41
CA TYR A 34 7.83 43.84 13.28
C TYR A 34 7.99 45.03 12.33
N LYS A 35 7.40 44.98 11.12
CA LYS A 35 7.43 46.08 10.14
C LYS A 35 6.88 47.39 10.71
N ASN A 36 5.73 47.31 11.39
CA ASN A 36 5.07 48.47 11.99
C ASN A 36 5.94 49.10 13.10
N LYS A 37 6.48 48.28 14.01
CA LYS A 37 7.36 48.78 15.09
C LYS A 37 8.66 49.38 14.59
N THR A 38 9.27 48.82 13.55
CA THR A 38 10.49 49.41 12.96
C THR A 38 10.22 50.72 12.22
N LYS A 39 8.99 50.93 11.74
CA LYS A 39 8.57 52.19 11.11
C LYS A 39 8.37 53.30 12.15
N ASN A 40 7.81 52.95 13.32
CA ASN A 40 7.49 53.93 14.37
C ASN A 40 8.68 54.19 15.33
N GLU A 41 9.58 53.23 15.53
CA GLU A 41 10.73 53.33 16.43
C GLU A 41 12.02 52.78 15.76
N PRO A 42 12.65 53.53 14.83
CA PRO A 42 13.77 53.02 14.03
C PRO A 42 15.04 52.73 14.84
N ASN A 43 15.25 53.42 15.95
CA ASN A 43 16.46 53.30 16.80
C ASN A 43 16.36 52.22 17.89
N LEU A 44 15.31 51.40 17.88
CA LEU A 44 15.10 50.39 18.91
C LEU A 44 16.08 49.21 18.75
N LYS A 45 16.88 48.95 19.79
CA LYS A 45 17.79 47.78 19.84
C LYS A 45 17.02 46.49 19.54
N PHE A 46 17.55 45.65 18.65
CA PHE A 46 16.93 44.39 18.23
C PHE A 46 16.53 43.49 19.41
N SER A 47 17.35 43.45 20.46
CA SER A 47 17.04 42.69 21.68
C SER A 47 15.74 43.16 22.35
N LYS A 48 15.54 44.48 22.47
CA LYS A 48 14.34 45.08 23.07
C LYS A 48 13.13 44.88 22.17
N LEU A 49 13.29 45.05 20.85
CA LEU A 49 12.25 44.78 19.86
C LEU A 49 11.75 43.31 19.92
N THR A 50 12.66 42.34 20.02
CA THR A 50 12.29 40.92 20.10
C THR A 50 11.55 40.56 21.39
N LYS A 51 11.84 41.25 22.50
CA LYS A 51 11.11 41.09 23.78
C LYS A 51 9.68 41.63 23.66
N LEU A 52 9.52 42.83 23.11
CA LEU A 52 8.19 43.44 22.90
C LEU A 52 7.32 42.59 21.97
N LEU A 53 7.87 42.18 20.83
CA LEU A 53 7.16 41.30 19.89
C LEU A 53 6.78 39.97 20.54
N SER A 54 7.64 39.39 21.38
CA SER A 54 7.34 38.16 22.11
C SER A 54 6.19 38.34 23.11
N GLN A 55 6.16 39.47 23.82
CA GLN A 55 5.10 39.81 24.78
C GLN A 55 3.76 40.04 24.10
N GLU A 56 3.75 40.80 22.99
CA GLU A 56 2.51 41.15 22.30
C GLU A 56 1.93 39.99 21.46
N THR A 57 2.78 39.12 20.91
CA THR A 57 2.32 37.99 20.09
C THR A 57 2.09 36.71 20.88
N GLY A 58 2.59 36.62 22.11
CA GLY A 58 2.62 35.38 22.90
C GLY A 58 3.53 34.30 22.31
N ILE A 59 4.37 34.64 21.32
CA ILE A 59 5.34 33.73 20.69
C ILE A 59 6.64 33.73 21.50
N GLY A 60 7.22 32.55 21.71
CA GLY A 60 8.51 32.41 22.41
C GLY A 60 9.62 33.23 21.76
N ILE A 61 10.43 33.90 22.58
CA ILE A 61 11.44 34.88 22.14
C ILE A 61 12.46 34.32 21.13
N GLN A 62 12.81 33.04 21.23
CA GLN A 62 13.70 32.38 20.27
C GLN A 62 13.05 32.20 18.90
N THR A 63 11.76 31.87 18.86
CA THR A 63 10.99 31.80 17.62
C THR A 63 10.81 33.17 17.00
N VAL A 64 10.59 34.22 17.81
CA VAL A 64 10.57 35.61 17.33
C VAL A 64 11.90 36.00 16.69
N ARG A 65 13.01 35.82 17.41
CA ARG A 65 14.37 36.13 16.91
C ARG A 65 14.69 35.42 15.61
N SER A 66 14.46 34.11 15.55
CA SER A 66 14.74 33.31 14.35
C SER A 66 13.85 33.71 13.17
N THR A 67 12.56 33.96 13.39
CA THR A 67 11.62 34.34 12.31
C THR A 67 11.97 35.72 11.75
N VAL A 68 12.25 36.70 12.61
CA VAL A 68 12.63 38.05 12.18
C VAL A 68 14.00 38.06 11.47
N ARG A 69 14.98 37.26 11.94
CA ARG A 69 16.27 37.11 11.24
C ARG A 69 16.10 36.52 9.85
N LYS A 70 15.29 35.47 9.69
CA LYS A 70 14.98 34.88 8.39
C LYS A 70 14.34 35.89 7.44
N TYR A 71 13.37 36.65 7.93
CA TYR A 71 12.73 37.71 7.17
C TYR A 71 13.73 38.80 6.73
N ARG A 72 14.61 39.28 7.63
CA ARG A 72 15.66 40.25 7.30
C ARG A 72 16.64 39.72 6.24
N GLY A 73 16.90 38.43 6.24
CA GLY A 73 17.74 37.76 5.25
C GLY A 73 17.03 37.39 3.94
N GLY A 74 15.83 37.93 3.68
CA GLY A 74 15.08 37.68 2.45
C GLY A 74 14.46 36.29 2.31
N GLN A 75 14.47 35.47 3.38
CA GLN A 75 13.92 34.11 3.32
C GLN A 75 12.40 34.12 3.52
N ALA A 76 11.70 33.33 2.69
CA ALA A 76 10.26 33.10 2.83
C ALA A 76 9.91 32.44 4.17
N ILE A 77 8.80 32.86 4.77
CA ILE A 77 8.29 32.31 6.03
C ILE A 77 7.58 31.00 5.74
N THR A 78 8.24 29.87 5.98
CA THR A 78 7.63 28.55 5.77
C THR A 78 7.18 27.90 7.09
N ALA A 79 6.14 27.06 7.02
CA ALA A 79 5.89 26.06 8.07
C ALA A 79 7.07 25.07 8.08
N LYS A 80 7.62 24.76 9.26
CA LYS A 80 8.44 23.57 9.38
C LYS A 80 7.49 22.37 9.22
N LYS A 81 7.49 21.72 8.06
CA LYS A 81 6.86 20.40 7.92
C LYS A 81 7.57 19.45 8.88
N ARG A 82 6.82 18.76 9.73
CA ARG A 82 7.39 17.68 10.55
C ARG A 82 7.87 16.63 9.56
N LYS A 83 9.16 16.27 9.60
CA LYS A 83 9.66 15.12 8.83
C LYS A 83 8.89 13.90 9.33
N ILE A 84 8.03 13.34 8.49
CA ILE A 84 7.41 12.04 8.74
C ILE A 84 8.56 11.05 8.66
N ARG A 85 8.82 10.32 9.75
CA ARG A 85 9.80 9.24 9.73
C ARG A 85 9.05 8.00 9.28
N PRO A 86 9.48 7.33 8.19
CA PRO A 86 8.80 6.15 7.72
C PRO A 86 8.82 5.07 8.80
N LYS A 87 7.68 4.39 8.97
CA LYS A 87 7.58 3.24 9.86
C LYS A 87 8.43 2.10 9.30
N ILE A 88 8.82 1.14 10.14
CA ILE A 88 9.59 -0.02 9.68
C ILE A 88 8.89 -0.81 8.58
N ILE A 89 7.56 -0.84 8.61
CA ILE A 89 6.71 -1.48 7.59
C ILE A 89 6.81 -0.78 6.22
N GLU A 90 7.02 0.54 6.23
CA GLU A 90 7.15 1.38 5.03
C GLU A 90 8.58 1.36 4.47
N LYS A 91 9.52 0.75 5.19
CA LYS A 91 10.90 0.55 4.73
C LYS A 91 11.09 -0.76 3.98
N LEU A 92 10.17 -1.71 4.16
CA LEU A 92 10.21 -2.97 3.44
C LEU A 92 9.41 -2.84 2.16
N ASP A 93 10.02 -3.22 1.04
CA ASP A 93 9.32 -3.31 -0.23
C ASP A 93 8.40 -4.55 -0.27
N ILE A 94 7.63 -4.69 -1.36
CA ILE A 94 6.66 -5.78 -1.48
C ILE A 94 7.34 -7.15 -1.68
N LEU A 95 8.52 -7.18 -2.29
CA LEU A 95 9.28 -8.40 -2.56
C LEU A 95 9.89 -8.93 -1.26
N GLU A 96 10.54 -8.08 -0.47
CA GLU A 96 11.06 -8.41 0.87
C GLU A 96 9.94 -8.94 1.76
N LYS A 97 8.73 -8.34 1.67
CA LYS A 97 7.54 -8.82 2.39
C LYS A 97 7.09 -10.21 1.92
N CYS A 98 7.10 -10.47 0.61
CA CYS A 98 6.82 -11.78 0.04
C CYS A 98 7.86 -12.82 0.48
N GLU A 99 9.16 -12.47 0.49
CA GLU A 99 10.23 -13.37 0.93
C GLU A 99 10.11 -13.73 2.40
N ILE A 100 9.87 -12.75 3.29
CA ILE A 100 9.63 -13.01 4.72
C ILE A 100 8.47 -14.00 4.92
N ARG A 101 7.39 -13.85 4.14
CA ARG A 101 6.28 -14.81 4.18
C ARG A 101 6.72 -16.20 3.76
N GLN A 102 7.47 -16.33 2.68
CA GLN A 102 7.97 -17.62 2.23
C GLN A 102 8.95 -18.26 3.22
N THR A 103 9.78 -17.47 3.90
CA THR A 103 10.60 -17.95 5.01
C THR A 103 9.72 -18.60 6.08
N ILE A 104 8.57 -18.00 6.44
CA ILE A 104 7.63 -18.57 7.40
C ILE A 104 6.97 -19.84 6.85
N HIS A 105 6.53 -19.84 5.59
CA HIS A 105 5.96 -21.02 4.93
C HIS A 105 6.94 -22.19 4.90
N SER A 106 8.24 -21.92 4.75
CA SER A 106 9.28 -22.96 4.72
C SER A 106 9.35 -23.80 6.01
N PHE A 107 8.99 -23.23 7.17
CA PHE A 107 8.92 -23.99 8.42
C PHE A 107 7.82 -25.06 8.34
N TRP A 108 6.64 -24.68 7.83
CA TRP A 108 5.53 -25.61 7.65
C TRP A 108 5.87 -26.73 6.68
N PHE A 109 6.52 -26.43 5.54
CA PHE A 109 6.99 -27.47 4.60
C PHE A 109 8.04 -28.42 5.20
N ARG A 110 8.80 -27.98 6.20
CA ARG A 110 9.73 -28.84 6.96
C ARG A 110 9.05 -29.56 8.13
N HIS A 111 7.73 -29.45 8.25
CA HIS A 111 6.97 -29.94 9.40
C HIS A 111 7.44 -29.37 10.74
N GLU A 112 7.87 -28.10 10.75
CA GLU A 112 8.31 -27.37 11.94
C GLU A 112 7.30 -26.26 12.30
N ILE A 113 6.89 -26.16 13.58
CA ILE A 113 6.02 -25.07 14.03
C ILE A 113 6.83 -23.76 14.10
N PRO A 114 6.47 -22.72 13.33
CA PRO A 114 7.21 -21.46 13.32
C PRO A 114 7.06 -20.69 14.63
N THR A 115 8.18 -20.31 15.23
CA THR A 115 8.24 -19.44 16.41
C THR A 115 8.84 -18.08 16.03
N SER A 116 8.46 -17.01 16.74
CA SER A 116 9.06 -15.68 16.49
C SER A 116 10.59 -15.70 16.60
N LYS A 117 11.16 -16.57 17.45
CA LYS A 117 12.61 -16.70 17.62
C LYS A 117 13.25 -17.33 16.37
N ASN A 118 12.73 -18.47 15.90
CA ASN A 118 13.29 -19.17 14.75
C ASN A 118 13.08 -18.39 13.46
N ILE A 119 11.92 -17.73 13.30
CA ILE A 119 11.67 -16.82 12.18
C ILE A 119 12.69 -15.68 12.18
N LEU A 120 12.92 -15.03 13.33
CA LEU A 120 13.89 -13.94 13.41
C LEU A 120 15.31 -14.39 13.06
N LEU A 121 15.71 -15.58 13.51
CA LEU A 121 17.00 -16.17 13.17
C LEU A 121 17.12 -16.45 11.67
N ALA A 122 16.09 -17.05 11.07
CA ALA A 122 16.09 -17.35 9.64
C ALA A 122 16.15 -16.06 8.78
N ILE A 123 15.35 -15.04 9.11
CA ILE A 123 15.38 -13.76 8.39
C ILE A 123 16.75 -13.08 8.53
N ASN A 124 17.34 -13.08 9.72
CA ASN A 124 18.63 -12.43 9.94
C ASN A 124 19.84 -13.22 9.39
N ALA A 125 19.64 -14.49 9.05
CA ALA A 125 20.66 -15.32 8.40
C ALA A 125 20.65 -15.17 6.87
N ASP A 126 19.55 -14.69 6.30
CA ASP A 126 19.41 -14.46 4.87
C ASP A 126 20.10 -13.13 4.47
N PRO A 127 21.13 -13.16 3.60
CA PRO A 127 21.83 -11.95 3.17
C PRO A 127 20.99 -11.04 2.27
N ASP A 128 19.91 -11.55 1.69
CA ASP A 128 19.02 -10.80 0.81
C ASP A 128 17.89 -10.08 1.58
N LEU A 129 17.73 -10.38 2.89
CA LEU A 129 16.76 -9.73 3.76
C LEU A 129 17.41 -8.74 4.75
N PRO A 130 16.70 -7.65 5.11
CA PRO A 130 17.22 -6.71 6.10
C PRO A 130 17.19 -7.30 7.51
N SER A 131 18.26 -7.08 8.27
CA SER A 131 18.32 -7.51 9.66
C SER A 131 17.23 -6.83 10.51
N LEU A 132 16.44 -7.65 11.21
CA LEU A 132 15.32 -7.23 12.02
C LEU A 132 15.59 -7.41 13.52
N GLN A 133 14.92 -6.56 14.31
CA GLN A 133 14.73 -6.76 15.74
C GLN A 133 13.38 -7.43 16.01
N PHE A 134 13.24 -8.12 17.14
CA PHE A 134 12.00 -8.79 17.53
C PHE A 134 10.77 -7.87 17.55
N THR A 135 10.94 -6.63 18.01
CA THR A 135 9.86 -5.62 18.04
C THR A 135 9.43 -5.18 16.64
N SER A 136 10.35 -5.20 15.69
CA SER A 136 10.10 -4.94 14.27
C SER A 136 9.37 -6.11 13.63
N LEU A 137 9.85 -7.34 13.87
CA LEU A 137 9.23 -8.56 13.38
C LEU A 137 7.75 -8.64 13.78
N LYS A 138 7.41 -8.37 15.05
CA LYS A 138 6.01 -8.38 15.50
C LYS A 138 5.11 -7.41 14.73
N LYS A 139 5.63 -6.24 14.33
CA LYS A 139 4.89 -5.26 13.52
C LYS A 139 4.73 -5.74 12.09
N ILE A 140 5.78 -6.35 11.53
CA ILE A 140 5.79 -6.90 10.17
C ILE A 140 4.84 -8.08 10.05
N LEU A 141 4.87 -9.04 11.00
CA LEU A 141 3.94 -10.18 11.02
C LEU A 141 2.47 -9.71 11.02
N LYS A 142 2.16 -8.66 11.78
CA LYS A 142 0.81 -8.08 11.79
C LYS A 142 0.45 -7.43 10.45
N ASP A 143 1.40 -6.76 9.79
CA ASP A 143 1.22 -6.18 8.45
C ASP A 143 0.96 -7.28 7.41
N LEU A 144 1.76 -8.34 7.44
CA LEU A 144 1.66 -9.51 6.58
C LEU A 144 0.45 -10.41 6.88
N ASN A 145 -0.46 -10.00 7.76
CA ASN A 145 -1.65 -10.74 8.16
C ASN A 145 -1.35 -12.13 8.74
N PHE A 146 -0.30 -12.24 9.54
CA PHE A 146 -0.09 -13.39 10.42
C PHE A 146 -0.70 -13.14 11.80
N GLU A 147 -1.17 -14.21 12.43
CA GLU A 147 -1.67 -14.23 13.79
C GLU A 147 -1.26 -15.49 14.53
N TYR A 148 -1.32 -15.42 15.86
CA TYR A 148 -1.11 -16.59 16.70
C TYR A 148 -2.44 -17.29 16.91
N THR A 149 -2.63 -18.40 16.21
CA THR A 149 -3.83 -19.23 16.31
C THR A 149 -3.60 -20.27 17.40
N ARG A 150 -4.51 -20.31 18.38
CA ARG A 150 -4.56 -21.39 19.37
C ARG A 150 -5.05 -22.64 18.68
N TRP A 151 -4.28 -23.71 18.81
CA TRP A 151 -4.67 -25.02 18.31
C TRP A 151 -4.89 -26.01 19.45
N ASN A 152 -4.35 -25.78 20.66
CA ASN A 152 -4.81 -26.47 21.89
C ASN A 152 -4.87 -25.51 23.09
N ARG A 153 -5.19 -26.02 24.29
CA ARG A 153 -5.36 -25.21 25.52
C ARG A 153 -4.12 -24.38 25.89
N ASN A 154 -2.91 -24.85 25.57
CA ASN A 154 -1.65 -24.24 26.00
C ASN A 154 -0.74 -23.76 24.85
N ASN A 155 -1.03 -24.15 23.61
CA ASN A 155 -0.15 -23.94 22.46
C ASN A 155 -0.81 -23.07 21.38
N CYS A 156 -0.01 -22.13 20.85
CA CYS A 156 -0.33 -21.34 19.68
C CYS A 156 0.70 -21.58 18.58
N ALA A 157 0.28 -21.54 17.34
CA ALA A 157 1.16 -21.51 16.18
C ALA A 157 0.98 -20.19 15.43
N LEU A 158 2.03 -19.71 14.76
CA LEU A 158 1.92 -18.54 13.90
C LEU A 158 1.38 -18.98 12.53
N THR A 159 0.13 -18.64 12.24
CA THR A 159 -0.53 -18.94 10.97
C THR A 159 -0.92 -17.65 10.26
N GLU A 160 -1.25 -17.72 8.98
CA GLU A 160 -1.92 -16.61 8.32
C GLU A 160 -3.35 -16.47 8.86
N LYS A 161 -3.89 -15.25 8.81
CA LYS A 161 -5.28 -15.02 9.19
C LYS A 161 -6.22 -15.82 8.31
N LYS A 162 -7.29 -16.34 8.90
CA LYS A 162 -8.32 -17.12 8.21
C LYS A 162 -8.83 -16.47 6.92
N ASN A 163 -9.06 -15.16 6.90
CA ASN A 163 -9.55 -14.46 5.71
C ASN A 163 -8.53 -14.46 4.55
N ILE A 164 -7.23 -14.47 4.85
CA ILE A 164 -6.18 -14.56 3.83
C ILE A 164 -6.09 -15.98 3.27
N VAL A 165 -6.16 -16.99 4.14
CA VAL A 165 -6.21 -18.41 3.73
C VAL A 165 -7.41 -18.66 2.80
N LEU A 166 -8.61 -18.23 3.20
CA LEU A 166 -9.81 -18.37 2.37
C LEU A 166 -9.71 -17.63 1.04
N TRP A 167 -9.12 -16.42 1.02
CA TRP A 167 -8.88 -15.70 -0.23
C TRP A 167 -7.92 -16.48 -1.13
N ARG A 168 -6.80 -16.96 -0.58
CA ARG A 168 -5.84 -17.77 -1.33
C ARG A 168 -6.47 -19.03 -1.91
N ARG A 169 -7.21 -19.80 -1.11
CA ARG A 169 -7.93 -21.00 -1.58
C ARG A 169 -8.87 -20.68 -2.74
N LYS A 170 -9.71 -19.64 -2.58
CA LYS A 170 -10.61 -19.18 -3.64
C LYS A 170 -9.86 -18.77 -4.90
N TYR A 171 -8.76 -18.02 -4.76
CA TYR A 171 -7.92 -17.63 -5.90
C TYR A 171 -7.39 -18.86 -6.64
N LEU A 172 -6.83 -19.83 -5.91
CA LEU A 172 -6.26 -21.05 -6.49
C LEU A 172 -7.32 -21.92 -7.17
N GLU A 173 -8.53 -22.02 -6.59
CA GLU A 173 -9.66 -22.71 -7.21
C GLU A 173 -10.11 -22.01 -8.50
N ASP A 174 -10.32 -20.69 -8.44
CA ASP A 174 -10.79 -19.89 -9.56
C ASP A 174 -9.79 -19.90 -10.72
N ILE A 175 -8.49 -19.75 -10.46
CA ILE A 175 -7.47 -19.74 -11.51
C ILE A 175 -7.32 -21.11 -12.17
N ARG A 176 -7.37 -22.21 -11.40
CA ARG A 176 -7.37 -23.57 -11.94
C ARG A 176 -8.61 -23.84 -12.79
N ARG A 177 -9.78 -23.38 -12.33
CA ARG A 177 -11.03 -23.47 -13.10
C ARG A 177 -10.91 -22.72 -14.43
N TYR A 178 -10.43 -21.48 -14.43
CA TYR A 178 -10.28 -20.69 -15.65
C TYR A 178 -9.32 -21.30 -16.65
N ARG A 179 -8.20 -21.88 -16.20
CA ARG A 179 -7.30 -22.66 -17.08
C ARG A 179 -8.01 -23.88 -17.68
N LYS A 180 -8.79 -24.62 -16.87
CA LYS A 180 -9.58 -25.78 -17.34
C LYS A 180 -10.66 -25.40 -18.36
N GLU A 181 -11.23 -24.21 -18.22
CA GLU A 181 -12.19 -23.64 -19.19
C GLU A 181 -11.52 -23.19 -20.50
N GLY A 182 -10.17 -23.26 -20.60
CA GLY A 182 -9.43 -22.81 -21.79
C GLY A 182 -9.40 -21.30 -21.95
N ARG A 183 -9.63 -20.54 -20.87
CA ARG A 183 -9.66 -19.07 -20.92
C ARG A 183 -8.25 -18.52 -20.88
N THR A 184 -7.97 -17.55 -21.74
CA THR A 184 -6.70 -16.82 -21.72
C THR A 184 -6.59 -15.97 -20.48
N ILE A 185 -5.45 -16.08 -19.79
CA ILE A 185 -5.16 -15.39 -18.54
C ILE A 185 -4.15 -14.29 -18.82
N TYR A 186 -4.58 -13.05 -18.56
CA TYR A 186 -3.72 -11.88 -18.59
C TYR A 186 -3.40 -11.46 -17.17
N TYR A 187 -2.13 -11.17 -16.91
CA TYR A 187 -1.69 -10.52 -15.68
C TYR A 187 -1.41 -9.06 -15.97
N LEU A 188 -1.59 -8.22 -14.95
CA LEU A 188 -1.37 -6.79 -15.02
C LEU A 188 -0.51 -6.39 -13.82
N GLU A 189 0.50 -5.56 -14.07
CA GLU A 189 1.40 -5.08 -13.02
C GLU A 189 2.00 -3.71 -13.36
N GLU A 190 2.26 -2.92 -12.32
CA GLU A 190 3.04 -1.68 -12.42
C GLU A 190 4.39 -1.78 -11.77
N THR A 191 5.31 -1.00 -12.31
CA THR A 191 6.64 -0.85 -11.75
C THR A 191 7.14 0.58 -11.86
N TRP A 192 8.14 0.90 -11.04
CA TRP A 192 8.93 2.11 -11.19
C TRP A 192 10.06 1.88 -12.16
N VAL A 193 10.19 2.78 -13.14
CA VAL A 193 11.34 2.84 -14.02
C VAL A 193 12.19 4.04 -13.61
N ASN A 194 13.42 3.79 -13.18
CA ASN A 194 14.37 4.84 -12.83
C ASN A 194 15.08 5.37 -14.08
N ILE A 195 15.18 6.70 -14.19
CA ILE A 195 15.93 7.41 -15.24
C ILE A 195 17.18 8.04 -14.62
N GLY A 196 18.34 7.78 -15.22
CA GLY A 196 19.64 8.30 -14.80
C GLY A 196 20.67 7.22 -14.45
N GLU A 197 21.83 7.64 -13.95
CA GLU A 197 22.93 6.73 -13.57
C GLU A 197 22.51 5.82 -12.41
N TYR A 198 22.41 4.53 -12.69
CA TYR A 198 22.27 3.50 -11.65
C TYR A 198 23.58 3.41 -10.87
N SER A 199 23.60 3.83 -9.60
CA SER A 199 24.78 3.56 -8.78
C SER A 199 24.88 2.04 -8.51
N HIS A 200 26.10 1.50 -8.40
CA HIS A 200 26.30 0.06 -8.13
C HIS A 200 25.61 -0.47 -6.85
N LYS A 201 25.11 0.41 -5.96
CA LYS A 201 24.31 0.06 -4.77
C LYS A 201 22.79 0.04 -5.01
N GLU A 202 22.30 0.67 -6.08
CA GLU A 202 20.88 0.67 -6.49
C GLU A 202 20.49 -0.61 -7.26
N LEU A 203 21.42 -1.57 -7.35
CA LEU A 203 21.24 -2.84 -8.06
C LEU A 203 20.14 -3.75 -7.46
N ARG A 204 19.71 -3.54 -6.21
CA ARG A 204 18.89 -4.50 -5.47
C ARG A 204 17.59 -3.97 -4.86
N THR A 205 17.32 -2.68 -4.92
CA THR A 205 16.28 -2.09 -4.05
C THR A 205 15.45 -1.02 -4.77
N ASP A 206 14.13 -1.07 -4.60
CA ASP A 206 13.17 0.02 -4.89
C ASP A 206 13.36 1.27 -3.98
N ILE A 207 14.53 1.41 -3.37
CA ILE A 207 14.85 2.49 -2.43
C ILE A 207 15.03 3.81 -3.19
N GLU A 208 14.48 4.88 -2.63
CA GLU A 208 14.75 6.27 -3.03
C GLU A 208 16.26 6.56 -3.07
N SER A 209 16.79 6.82 -4.27
CA SER A 209 18.12 7.39 -4.37
C SER A 209 18.06 8.84 -3.88
N SER A 210 19.06 9.25 -3.08
CA SER A 210 19.11 10.62 -2.53
C SER A 210 19.49 11.70 -3.57
N GLY A 211 19.46 11.36 -4.86
CA GLY A 211 19.85 12.21 -5.98
C GLY A 211 18.70 12.45 -6.97
N LYS A 212 18.90 13.41 -7.88
CA LYS A 212 17.95 13.86 -8.93
C LYS A 212 17.62 12.78 -9.99
N SER A 213 17.36 11.54 -9.61
CA SER A 213 16.84 10.54 -10.56
C SER A 213 15.37 10.85 -10.83
N GLN A 214 15.02 10.97 -12.11
CA GLN A 214 13.64 11.10 -12.55
C GLN A 214 13.04 9.69 -12.58
N ARG A 215 11.81 9.52 -12.12
CA ARG A 215 11.14 8.21 -12.06
C ARG A 215 9.91 8.22 -12.94
N LEU A 216 9.66 7.16 -13.67
CA LEU A 216 8.39 6.92 -14.37
C LEU A 216 7.64 5.78 -13.72
N ILE A 217 6.32 5.85 -13.81
CA ILE A 217 5.45 4.72 -13.54
C ILE A 217 5.13 4.08 -14.89
N ALA A 218 5.41 2.78 -14.99
CA ALA A 218 5.06 1.97 -16.15
C ALA A 218 4.05 0.91 -15.74
N VAL A 219 3.01 0.72 -16.56
CA VAL A 219 1.95 -0.28 -16.38
C VAL A 219 1.86 -1.10 -17.65
N HIS A 220 1.76 -2.41 -17.51
CA HIS A 220 1.56 -3.28 -18.66
C HIS A 220 0.73 -4.51 -18.30
N ILE A 221 0.26 -5.19 -19.34
CA ILE A 221 -0.60 -6.37 -19.28
C ILE A 221 -0.10 -7.40 -20.29
N GLY A 222 -0.04 -8.67 -19.87
CA GLY A 222 0.53 -9.73 -20.69
C GLY A 222 -0.04 -11.09 -20.35
N SER A 223 0.07 -12.01 -21.30
CA SER A 223 -0.30 -13.42 -21.16
C SER A 223 0.94 -14.30 -21.39
N ILE A 224 0.75 -15.61 -21.46
CA ILE A 224 1.83 -16.55 -21.79
C ILE A 224 2.45 -16.26 -23.17
N GLU A 225 1.68 -15.65 -24.09
CA GLU A 225 2.14 -15.27 -25.43
C GLU A 225 3.02 -14.02 -25.46
N GLY A 226 3.12 -13.29 -24.33
CA GLY A 226 3.83 -12.02 -24.28
C GLY A 226 2.98 -10.87 -23.76
N PHE A 227 3.61 -9.69 -23.75
CA PHE A 227 2.94 -8.44 -23.48
C PHE A 227 1.98 -8.06 -24.62
N VAL A 228 0.83 -7.48 -24.27
CA VAL A 228 -0.19 -7.08 -25.25
C VAL A 228 0.27 -5.84 -26.00
N GLU A 229 0.39 -5.92 -27.32
CA GLU A 229 0.77 -4.77 -28.14
C GLU A 229 -0.21 -3.59 -27.94
N GLY A 230 0.32 -2.38 -27.76
CA GLY A 230 -0.47 -1.19 -27.39
C GLY A 230 -0.92 -1.14 -25.93
N GLY A 231 -0.58 -2.15 -25.12
CA GLY A 231 -0.95 -2.23 -23.71
C GLY A 231 -0.03 -1.50 -22.72
N LEU A 232 1.08 -0.89 -23.18
CA LEU A 232 2.05 -0.21 -22.31
C LEU A 232 1.59 1.22 -22.00
N LEU A 233 1.54 1.58 -20.72
CA LEU A 233 1.32 2.94 -20.25
C LEU A 233 2.53 3.43 -19.45
N CYS A 234 3.11 4.56 -19.85
CA CYS A 234 4.23 5.21 -19.15
C CYS A 234 3.95 6.69 -18.88
N PHE A 235 4.05 7.11 -17.63
CA PHE A 235 3.81 8.50 -17.22
C PHE A 235 4.70 8.94 -16.05
N GLU A 236 4.86 10.26 -15.90
CA GLU A 236 5.57 10.85 -14.78
C GLU A 236 4.68 10.94 -13.53
N PRO A 237 5.22 10.64 -12.34
CA PRO A 237 4.52 10.87 -11.09
C PRO A 237 4.31 12.38 -10.86
N LYS A 238 3.16 12.75 -10.31
CA LYS A 238 2.87 14.16 -9.97
C LYS A 238 3.80 14.72 -8.89
N ASN A 239 4.34 13.87 -8.01
CA ASN A 239 5.31 14.24 -6.98
C ASN A 239 6.47 13.22 -6.89
N ASN A 240 7.71 13.70 -6.97
CA ASN A 240 8.96 12.91 -6.85
C ASN A 240 9.23 12.32 -5.44
N MET A 241 8.28 12.39 -4.50
CA MET A 241 8.51 12.14 -3.05
C MET A 241 7.47 11.22 -2.40
N SER A 242 6.66 10.50 -3.18
CA SER A 242 5.55 9.69 -2.66
C SER A 242 5.47 8.31 -3.30
N SER A 243 4.95 7.33 -2.54
CA SER A 243 4.78 5.95 -2.97
C SER A 243 3.96 5.82 -4.27
N TYR A 244 4.12 4.69 -4.97
CA TYR A 244 3.41 4.35 -6.21
C TYR A 244 1.90 4.62 -6.12
N HIS A 245 1.29 4.20 -5.01
CA HIS A 245 -0.14 4.32 -4.75
C HIS A 245 -0.65 5.76 -4.55
N GLU A 246 0.24 6.73 -4.31
CA GLU A 246 -0.13 8.15 -4.19
C GLU A 246 0.03 8.91 -5.51
N ASN A 247 0.78 8.35 -6.47
CA ASN A 247 1.12 9.01 -7.74
C ASN A 247 0.28 8.53 -8.94
N MET A 248 -0.26 7.31 -8.91
CA MET A 248 -1.20 6.86 -9.93
C MET A 248 -2.60 7.43 -9.67
N ASN A 249 -3.10 8.29 -10.57
CA ASN A 249 -4.48 8.75 -10.51
C ASN A 249 -5.40 7.63 -11.00
N GLY A 250 -6.45 7.31 -10.25
CA GLY A 250 -7.44 6.29 -10.63
C GLY A 250 -8.03 6.52 -12.03
N ASP A 251 -8.22 7.79 -12.42
CA ASP A 251 -8.75 8.12 -13.76
C ASP A 251 -7.78 7.73 -14.89
N ILE A 252 -6.47 7.95 -14.70
CA ILE A 252 -5.44 7.58 -15.69
C ILE A 252 -5.43 6.07 -15.87
N TYR A 253 -5.46 5.33 -14.75
CA TYR A 253 -5.57 3.88 -14.78
C TYR A 253 -6.83 3.44 -15.53
N TYR A 254 -7.98 4.00 -15.20
CA TYR A 254 -9.25 3.60 -15.78
C TYR A 254 -9.33 3.88 -17.29
N ASP A 255 -8.86 5.05 -17.74
CA ASP A 255 -8.84 5.39 -19.16
C ASP A 255 -7.94 4.44 -19.95
N TRP A 256 -6.75 4.13 -19.42
CA TRP A 256 -5.87 3.12 -20.01
C TRP A 256 -6.49 1.72 -19.98
N PHE A 257 -7.06 1.29 -18.85
CA PHE A 257 -7.68 -0.02 -18.72
C PHE A 257 -8.79 -0.20 -19.75
N ARG A 258 -9.63 0.82 -19.96
CA ARG A 258 -10.67 0.82 -21.00
C ARG A 258 -10.08 0.72 -22.42
N SER A 259 -8.95 1.36 -22.69
CA SER A 259 -8.27 1.26 -23.98
C SER A 259 -7.67 -0.13 -24.25
N VAL A 260 -7.29 -0.85 -23.20
CA VAL A 260 -6.67 -2.19 -23.30
C VAL A 260 -7.71 -3.31 -23.40
N LEU A 261 -8.86 -3.18 -22.75
CA LEU A 261 -9.91 -4.22 -22.77
C LEU A 261 -10.27 -4.73 -24.19
N PRO A 262 -10.45 -3.89 -25.22
CA PRO A 262 -10.71 -4.35 -26.59
C PRO A 262 -9.59 -5.19 -27.21
N LEU A 263 -8.35 -5.06 -26.72
CA LEU A 263 -7.17 -5.75 -27.24
C LEU A 263 -7.00 -7.16 -26.68
N LEU A 264 -7.72 -7.48 -25.60
CA LEU A 264 -7.64 -8.80 -24.96
C LEU A 264 -8.67 -9.75 -25.56
N GLU A 265 -8.33 -11.04 -25.58
CA GLU A 265 -9.23 -12.08 -26.07
C GLU A 265 -10.60 -12.08 -25.37
N GLU A 266 -11.63 -12.52 -26.10
CA GLU A 266 -12.97 -12.69 -25.55
C GLU A 266 -12.98 -13.70 -24.41
N LYS A 267 -13.86 -13.50 -23.42
CA LYS A 267 -13.98 -14.39 -22.26
C LYS A 267 -12.65 -14.62 -21.53
N SER A 268 -11.67 -13.73 -21.66
CA SER A 268 -10.41 -13.82 -20.91
C SER A 268 -10.58 -13.47 -19.43
N VAL A 269 -9.51 -13.70 -18.66
CA VAL A 269 -9.41 -13.38 -17.24
C VAL A 269 -8.27 -12.40 -17.03
N ILE A 270 -8.50 -11.34 -16.26
CA ILE A 270 -7.49 -10.35 -15.91
C ILE A 270 -7.14 -10.50 -14.43
N ILE A 271 -5.87 -10.76 -14.16
CA ILE A 271 -5.31 -10.87 -12.82
C ILE A 271 -4.58 -9.58 -12.46
N MET A 272 -4.86 -9.04 -11.28
CA MET A 272 -4.21 -7.84 -10.75
C MET A 272 -4.18 -7.84 -9.21
N ASP A 273 -3.30 -7.01 -8.63
CA ASP A 273 -3.15 -6.88 -7.19
C ASP A 273 -4.32 -6.09 -6.54
N ASN A 274 -4.21 -5.70 -5.26
CA ASN A 274 -5.24 -4.97 -4.52
C ASN A 274 -4.95 -3.47 -4.32
N ALA A 275 -4.12 -2.87 -5.16
CA ALA A 275 -3.75 -1.48 -5.03
C ALA A 275 -4.95 -0.53 -5.14
N SER A 276 -4.91 0.55 -4.36
CA SER A 276 -6.08 1.43 -4.17
C SER A 276 -6.51 2.15 -5.46
N HIS A 277 -5.57 2.51 -6.33
CA HIS A 277 -5.87 3.22 -7.58
C HIS A 277 -6.53 2.32 -8.64
N TYR A 278 -6.42 0.99 -8.55
CA TYR A 278 -7.22 0.06 -9.35
C TYR A 278 -8.69 0.07 -8.97
N SER A 279 -8.95 0.51 -7.75
CA SER A 279 -10.24 0.49 -7.10
C SER A 279 -10.94 1.84 -7.26
N VAL A 280 -10.97 2.35 -8.49
CA VAL A 280 -11.72 3.56 -8.82
C VAL A 280 -13.17 3.32 -8.46
N GLU A 281 -13.66 4.09 -7.49
CA GLU A 281 -15.03 4.00 -7.04
C GLU A 281 -15.97 4.32 -8.20
N ASN A 282 -16.95 3.46 -8.45
CA ASN A 282 -18.11 3.93 -9.21
C ASN A 282 -18.77 5.06 -8.43
N HIS A 283 -19.36 6.02 -9.15
CA HIS A 283 -20.21 7.01 -8.51
C HIS A 283 -21.38 6.31 -7.82
N VAL A 284 -21.28 6.16 -6.50
CA VAL A 284 -22.34 5.62 -5.66
C VAL A 284 -23.31 6.76 -5.34
N PRO A 285 -24.63 6.50 -5.33
CA PRO A 285 -25.61 7.46 -4.89
C PRO A 285 -25.24 8.09 -3.54
N THR A 286 -25.24 9.42 -3.50
CA THR A 286 -25.08 10.20 -2.27
C THR A 286 -26.35 10.98 -1.97
N MET A 287 -26.40 11.64 -0.81
CA MET A 287 -27.54 12.49 -0.45
C MET A 287 -27.76 13.67 -1.42
N SER A 288 -26.81 13.99 -2.31
CA SER A 288 -26.99 15.02 -3.35
C SER A 288 -27.75 14.53 -4.58
N TRP A 289 -27.83 13.21 -4.82
CA TRP A 289 -28.52 12.64 -6.00
C TRP A 289 -30.03 12.80 -5.90
N LYS A 290 -30.77 12.83 -7.01
CA LYS A 290 -32.25 12.77 -6.94
C LYS A 290 -32.68 11.38 -6.49
N LYS A 291 -33.74 11.28 -5.67
CA LYS A 291 -34.22 9.99 -5.11
C LYS A 291 -34.47 8.95 -6.21
N ASP A 292 -35.08 9.36 -7.32
CA ASP A 292 -35.36 8.48 -8.45
C ASP A 292 -34.09 7.98 -9.14
N SER A 293 -33.02 8.79 -9.18
CA SER A 293 -31.71 8.36 -9.67
C SER A 293 -31.06 7.34 -8.75
N ILE A 294 -31.29 7.42 -7.44
CA ILE A 294 -30.81 6.43 -6.46
C ILE A 294 -31.59 5.11 -6.64
N LEU A 295 -32.92 5.19 -6.79
CA LEU A 295 -33.77 4.03 -7.04
C LEU A 295 -33.38 3.34 -8.34
N LYS A 296 -33.28 4.08 -9.45
CA LYS A 296 -32.83 3.54 -10.73
C LYS A 296 -31.46 2.88 -10.64
N TRP A 297 -30.50 3.52 -9.94
CA TRP A 297 -29.18 2.92 -9.74
C TRP A 297 -29.25 1.60 -8.98
N LEU A 298 -30.14 1.45 -8.00
CA LEU A 298 -30.32 0.20 -7.26
C LEU A 298 -31.09 -0.86 -8.07
N GLU A 299 -32.08 -0.44 -8.86
CA GLU A 299 -32.83 -1.30 -9.78
C GLU A 299 -31.95 -1.88 -10.88
N ASP A 300 -31.07 -1.06 -11.49
CA ASP A 300 -30.06 -1.49 -12.47
C ASP A 300 -29.10 -2.56 -11.90
N LYS A 301 -29.06 -2.71 -10.58
CA LYS A 301 -28.27 -3.69 -9.83
C LYS A 301 -29.09 -4.89 -9.34
N GLY A 302 -30.34 -5.00 -9.79
CA GLY A 302 -31.24 -6.11 -9.48
C GLY A 302 -31.79 -6.09 -8.06
N ILE A 303 -31.73 -4.95 -7.37
CA ILE A 303 -32.24 -4.84 -6.00
C ILE A 303 -33.71 -4.47 -6.05
N VAL A 304 -34.52 -5.36 -5.49
CA VAL A 304 -35.96 -5.17 -5.31
C VAL A 304 -36.22 -4.63 -3.91
N PHE A 305 -37.15 -3.68 -3.79
CA PHE A 305 -37.55 -3.09 -2.52
C PHE A 305 -38.97 -3.54 -2.17
N ASP A 306 -39.14 -4.09 -0.96
CA ASP A 306 -40.45 -4.56 -0.47
C ASP A 306 -41.39 -3.44 -0.03
N GLY A 307 -40.97 -2.18 -0.12
CA GLY A 307 -41.76 -1.02 0.27
C GLY A 307 -41.06 0.32 0.06
N PRO A 308 -41.77 1.44 0.22
CA PRO A 308 -41.23 2.78 0.00
C PRO A 308 -40.12 3.10 1.03
N MET A 309 -38.90 3.33 0.55
CA MET A 309 -37.76 3.72 1.39
C MET A 309 -37.51 5.23 1.35
N VAL A 310 -37.01 5.78 2.45
CA VAL A 310 -36.51 7.17 2.46
C VAL A 310 -35.12 7.25 1.85
N LYS A 311 -34.76 8.43 1.34
CA LYS A 311 -33.49 8.64 0.63
C LYS A 311 -32.25 8.22 1.43
N PHE A 312 -32.28 8.42 2.75
CA PHE A 312 -31.20 8.00 3.64
C PHE A 312 -31.01 6.48 3.67
N GLN A 313 -32.11 5.70 3.75
CA GLN A 313 -32.07 4.24 3.70
C GLN A 313 -31.56 3.73 2.36
N LEU A 314 -31.95 4.38 1.25
CA LEU A 314 -31.48 4.05 -0.09
C LEU A 314 -29.96 4.29 -0.22
N VAL A 315 -29.45 5.40 0.32
CA VAL A 315 -28.02 5.70 0.34
C VAL A 315 -27.24 4.73 1.25
N GLU A 316 -27.77 4.36 2.41
CA GLU A 316 -27.14 3.35 3.27
C GLU A 316 -27.06 1.98 2.60
N LYS A 317 -28.14 1.52 1.94
CA LYS A 317 -28.10 0.30 1.13
C LYS A 317 -27.05 0.39 0.02
N ALA A 318 -26.98 1.52 -0.69
CA ALA A 318 -25.96 1.76 -1.72
C ALA A 318 -24.53 1.63 -1.16
N LYS A 319 -24.29 2.09 0.07
CA LYS A 319 -22.98 1.94 0.76
C LYS A 319 -22.71 0.50 1.22
N GLU A 320 -23.71 -0.20 1.73
CA GLU A 320 -23.56 -1.60 2.15
C GLU A 320 -23.11 -2.47 0.98
N ILE A 321 -23.75 -2.30 -0.18
CA ILE A 321 -23.40 -2.99 -1.44
C ILE A 321 -21.96 -2.67 -1.86
N ARG A 322 -21.58 -1.38 -1.81
CA ARG A 322 -20.22 -0.93 -2.11
C ARG A 322 -19.19 -1.62 -1.21
N ASN A 323 -19.47 -1.71 0.08
CA ASN A 323 -18.53 -2.26 1.06
C ASN A 323 -18.43 -3.79 1.00
N THR A 324 -19.44 -4.46 0.43
CA THR A 324 -19.53 -5.92 0.42
C THR A 324 -19.14 -6.55 -0.92
N VAL A 325 -19.13 -5.79 -2.01
CA VAL A 325 -18.97 -6.38 -3.35
C VAL A 325 -17.92 -5.63 -4.20
N ASP A 326 -16.81 -6.31 -4.48
CA ASP A 326 -15.71 -5.83 -5.34
C ASP A 326 -16.15 -5.49 -6.79
N ILE A 327 -17.26 -6.07 -7.25
CA ILE A 327 -17.86 -5.87 -8.59
C ILE A 327 -18.24 -4.39 -8.84
N TYR A 328 -18.43 -3.60 -7.78
CA TYR A 328 -18.84 -2.20 -7.89
C TYR A 328 -17.71 -1.22 -8.14
N ARG A 329 -16.47 -1.70 -8.32
CA ARG A 329 -15.37 -0.86 -8.81
C ARG A 329 -15.54 -0.63 -10.31
N ARG A 330 -15.28 0.60 -10.75
CA ARG A 330 -15.51 1.05 -12.14
C ARG A 330 -14.77 0.18 -13.15
N SER A 331 -13.51 -0.15 -12.88
CA SER A 331 -12.67 -1.05 -13.67
C SER A 331 -13.24 -2.48 -13.74
N VAL A 332 -13.76 -3.01 -12.63
CA VAL A 332 -14.34 -4.35 -12.57
C VAL A 332 -15.61 -4.45 -13.41
N GLN A 333 -16.50 -3.46 -13.26
CA GLN A 333 -17.72 -3.39 -14.07
C GLN A 333 -17.39 -3.24 -15.56
N GLU A 334 -16.37 -2.44 -15.91
CA GLU A 334 -15.93 -2.27 -17.30
C GLU A 334 -15.46 -3.60 -17.90
N ALA A 335 -14.61 -4.36 -17.20
CA ALA A 335 -14.17 -5.66 -17.69
C ALA A 335 -15.34 -6.63 -17.92
N ILE A 336 -16.33 -6.64 -17.03
CA ILE A 336 -17.56 -7.44 -17.16
C ILE A 336 -18.34 -7.03 -18.41
N ASN A 337 -18.47 -5.73 -18.69
CA ASN A 337 -19.13 -5.23 -19.89
C ASN A 337 -18.42 -5.69 -21.18
N TYR A 338 -17.10 -5.89 -21.12
CA TYR A 338 -16.28 -6.47 -22.19
C TYR A 338 -16.24 -8.01 -22.16
N ASN A 339 -17.12 -8.65 -21.39
CA ASN A 339 -17.20 -10.11 -21.20
C ASN A 339 -15.87 -10.72 -20.71
N LYS A 340 -15.23 -10.07 -19.74
CA LYS A 340 -13.98 -10.53 -19.11
C LYS A 340 -14.16 -10.68 -17.61
N ALA A 341 -13.49 -11.67 -17.03
CA ALA A 341 -13.46 -11.85 -15.58
C ALA A 341 -12.26 -11.11 -14.98
N ILE A 342 -12.42 -10.70 -13.71
CA ILE A 342 -11.33 -10.15 -12.91
C ILE A 342 -11.07 -11.09 -11.74
N LEU A 343 -9.79 -11.40 -11.51
CA LEU A 343 -9.33 -12.19 -10.38
C LEU A 343 -8.26 -11.41 -9.61
N ARG A 344 -8.48 -11.20 -8.30
CA ARG A 344 -7.57 -10.42 -7.44
C ARG A 344 -6.60 -11.32 -6.71
N LEU A 345 -5.32 -10.96 -6.74
CA LEU A 345 -4.28 -11.66 -6.00
C LEU A 345 -4.53 -11.56 -4.48
N PRO A 346 -4.25 -12.60 -3.69
CA PRO A 346 -4.24 -12.48 -2.24
C PRO A 346 -3.14 -11.50 -1.78
N PRO A 347 -3.35 -10.68 -0.74
CA PRO A 347 -2.37 -9.69 -0.27
C PRO A 347 -0.98 -10.29 0.01
N TYR A 348 0.09 -9.61 -0.43
CA TYR A 348 1.51 -10.02 -0.35
C TYR A 348 1.84 -11.38 -1.00
N HIS A 349 1.12 -11.78 -2.05
CA HIS A 349 1.45 -12.94 -2.87
C HIS A 349 1.93 -12.51 -4.26
N CYS A 350 2.90 -11.60 -4.31
CA CYS A 350 3.43 -11.04 -5.54
C CYS A 350 4.02 -12.11 -6.49
N LYS A 351 4.53 -13.22 -5.97
CA LYS A 351 5.06 -14.34 -6.78
C LYS A 351 4.00 -15.12 -7.57
N LEU A 352 2.71 -14.86 -7.31
CA LEU A 352 1.60 -15.36 -8.13
C LEU A 352 1.35 -14.49 -9.37
N ASN A 353 2.08 -13.38 -9.52
CA ASN A 353 2.11 -12.59 -10.74
C ASN A 353 3.42 -12.84 -11.51
N PRO A 354 3.39 -13.57 -12.63
CA PRO A 354 4.60 -13.87 -13.40
C PRO A 354 5.18 -12.63 -14.11
N ILE A 355 4.38 -11.58 -14.33
CA ILE A 355 4.82 -10.37 -15.06
C ILE A 355 5.86 -9.57 -14.29
N HIS A 356 5.92 -9.69 -12.96
CA HIS A 356 7.01 -9.14 -12.16
C HIS A 356 8.39 -9.56 -12.70
N LEU A 357 8.53 -10.84 -13.11
CA LEU A 357 9.77 -11.34 -13.70
C LEU A 357 10.03 -10.75 -15.09
N ALA A 358 8.98 -10.54 -15.90
CA ALA A 358 9.09 -9.85 -17.17
C ALA A 358 9.59 -8.40 -16.98
N TRP A 359 9.06 -7.68 -15.99
CA TRP A 359 9.56 -6.35 -15.63
C TRP A 359 11.02 -6.35 -15.19
N SER A 360 11.49 -7.40 -14.51
CA SER A 360 12.90 -7.52 -14.14
C SER A 360 13.84 -7.55 -15.35
N VAL A 361 13.38 -8.13 -16.48
CA VAL A 361 14.12 -8.15 -17.75
C VAL A 361 14.15 -6.76 -18.37
N VAL A 362 13.00 -6.07 -18.43
CA VAL A 362 12.91 -4.70 -18.94
C VAL A 362 13.80 -3.77 -18.12
N ASN A 363 13.74 -3.85 -16.79
CA ASN A 363 14.57 -3.06 -15.90
C ASN A 363 16.06 -3.36 -16.07
N SER A 364 16.43 -4.62 -16.31
CA SER A 364 17.82 -5.00 -16.62
C SER A 364 18.28 -4.42 -17.95
N HIS A 365 17.43 -4.44 -18.98
CA HIS A 365 17.70 -3.80 -20.27
C HIS A 365 17.99 -2.30 -20.10
N MET A 366 17.08 -1.60 -19.41
CA MET A 366 17.22 -0.17 -19.10
C MET A 366 18.54 0.15 -18.39
N LYS A 367 18.95 -0.70 -17.43
CA LYS A 367 20.22 -0.59 -16.72
C LYS A 367 21.42 -0.71 -17.65
N THR A 368 21.44 -1.72 -18.52
CA THR A 368 22.60 -1.95 -19.42
C THR A 368 22.81 -0.83 -20.43
N LYS A 369 21.74 -0.15 -20.85
CA LYS A 369 21.81 0.92 -21.84
C LYS A 369 22.18 2.28 -21.26
N ASN A 370 22.29 2.43 -19.93
CA ASN A 370 22.65 3.66 -19.23
C ASN A 370 21.95 4.89 -19.83
N CYS A 371 20.62 4.96 -19.71
CA CYS A 371 19.85 6.09 -20.21
C CYS A 371 20.30 7.39 -19.54
N SER A 372 21.15 8.16 -20.23
CA SER A 372 21.58 9.50 -19.85
C SER A 372 20.63 10.59 -20.36
N SER A 373 19.64 10.22 -21.19
CA SER A 373 18.63 11.13 -21.72
C SER A 373 17.60 11.48 -20.64
N SER A 374 17.32 12.77 -20.48
CA SER A 374 16.20 13.28 -19.68
C SER A 374 14.89 13.39 -20.48
N GLU A 375 14.89 13.02 -21.76
CA GLU A 375 13.71 13.10 -22.62
C GLU A 375 12.81 11.87 -22.46
N LEU A 376 11.53 12.12 -22.18
CA LEU A 376 10.56 11.04 -21.88
C LEU A 376 10.33 10.07 -23.04
N ASP A 377 10.39 10.56 -24.27
CA ASP A 377 10.12 9.72 -25.45
C ASP A 377 11.27 8.75 -25.71
N ASP A 378 12.52 9.14 -25.44
CA ASP A 378 13.68 8.23 -25.46
C ASP A 378 13.54 7.14 -24.39
N VAL A 379 13.13 7.51 -23.18
CA VAL A 379 12.91 6.54 -22.08
C VAL A 379 11.78 5.58 -22.44
N ARG A 380 10.68 6.08 -23.02
CA ARG A 380 9.58 5.23 -23.52
C ARG A 380 10.05 4.29 -24.61
N GLN A 381 10.89 4.75 -25.54
CA GLN A 381 11.43 3.90 -26.59
C GLN A 381 12.29 2.78 -25.99
N LEU A 382 13.13 3.08 -25.00
CA LEU A 382 13.95 2.07 -24.32
C LEU A 382 13.11 1.05 -23.55
N ILE A 383 12.01 1.48 -22.90
CA ILE A 383 11.06 0.56 -22.25
C ILE A 383 10.43 -0.36 -23.31
N ASN A 384 9.98 0.21 -24.44
CA ASN A 384 9.43 -0.58 -25.54
C ASN A 384 10.45 -1.57 -26.11
N ASP A 385 11.72 -1.18 -26.23
CA ASP A 385 12.78 -2.07 -26.71
C ASP A 385 13.10 -3.16 -25.69
N GLY A 386 13.05 -2.86 -24.39
CA GLY A 386 13.14 -3.83 -23.31
C GLY A 386 11.98 -4.83 -23.33
N VAL A 387 10.75 -4.35 -23.55
CA VAL A 387 9.55 -5.19 -23.71
C VAL A 387 9.70 -6.16 -24.88
N LYS A 388 10.26 -5.71 -26.01
CA LYS A 388 10.55 -6.56 -27.19
C LYS A 388 11.61 -7.64 -26.93
N GLN A 389 12.42 -7.54 -25.87
CA GLN A 389 13.37 -8.59 -25.52
C GLN A 389 12.71 -9.83 -24.91
N ILE A 390 11.47 -9.69 -24.44
CA ILE A 390 10.77 -10.78 -23.78
C ILE A 390 10.21 -11.70 -24.85
N THR A 391 10.77 -12.91 -24.90
CA THR A 391 10.32 -13.95 -25.83
C THR A 391 9.16 -14.75 -25.22
N PRO A 392 8.34 -15.43 -26.05
CA PRO A 392 7.33 -16.37 -25.55
C PRO A 392 7.92 -17.48 -24.65
N GLU A 393 9.14 -17.95 -24.94
CA GLU A 393 9.83 -18.94 -24.10
C GLU A 393 10.12 -18.40 -22.69
N MET A 394 10.56 -17.13 -22.58
CA MET A 394 10.78 -16.49 -21.29
C MET A 394 9.46 -16.35 -20.52
N MET A 395 8.38 -15.94 -21.19
CA MET A 395 7.06 -15.86 -20.57
C MET A 395 6.56 -17.20 -20.07
N THR A 396 6.66 -18.26 -20.86
CA THR A 396 6.32 -19.63 -20.43
C THR A 396 7.08 -20.00 -19.15
N ASN A 397 8.40 -19.79 -19.11
CA ASN A 397 9.21 -20.04 -17.93
C ASN A 397 8.77 -19.22 -16.70
N PHE A 398 8.35 -17.96 -16.88
CA PHE A 398 7.83 -17.14 -15.78
C PHE A 398 6.49 -17.64 -15.26
N PHE A 399 5.58 -18.03 -16.16
CA PHE A 399 4.28 -18.58 -15.82
C PHE A 399 4.41 -19.93 -15.11
N ASP A 400 5.33 -20.80 -15.55
CA ASP A 400 5.61 -22.09 -14.90
C ASP A 400 6.09 -21.92 -13.46
N ARG A 401 6.90 -20.88 -13.18
CA ARG A 401 7.30 -20.53 -11.81
C ARG A 401 6.11 -20.10 -10.97
N SER A 402 5.19 -19.30 -11.52
CA SER A 402 3.96 -18.91 -10.83
C SER A 402 3.08 -20.12 -10.53
N ILE A 403 2.89 -21.02 -11.50
CA ILE A 403 2.13 -22.27 -11.32
C ILE A 403 2.77 -23.16 -10.25
N THR A 404 4.10 -23.22 -10.21
CA THR A 404 4.83 -23.95 -9.16
C THR A 404 4.53 -23.36 -7.78
N GLU A 405 4.52 -22.03 -7.63
CA GLU A 405 4.11 -21.39 -6.38
C GLU A 405 2.63 -21.62 -6.04
N GLU A 406 1.74 -21.60 -7.02
CA GLU A 406 0.32 -21.95 -6.80
C GLU A 406 0.17 -23.35 -6.20
N ASN A 407 0.94 -24.33 -6.69
CA ASN A 407 0.90 -25.69 -6.18
C ASN A 407 1.47 -25.80 -4.76
N LYS A 408 2.61 -25.14 -4.48
CA LYS A 408 3.14 -25.07 -3.11
C LYS A 408 2.12 -24.49 -2.14
N LEU A 409 1.51 -23.37 -2.51
CA LEU A 409 0.50 -22.70 -1.69
C LEU A 409 -0.76 -23.55 -1.49
N TRP A 410 -1.13 -24.35 -2.49
CA TRP A 410 -2.23 -25.30 -2.37
C TRP A 410 -1.95 -26.36 -1.30
N ASP A 411 -0.74 -26.92 -1.32
CA ASP A 411 -0.31 -27.97 -0.39
C ASP A 411 -0.06 -27.42 1.02
N LEU A 412 0.47 -26.19 1.11
CA LEU A 412 0.75 -25.50 2.37
C LEU A 412 -0.46 -25.50 3.32
N ASP A 413 -1.64 -25.18 2.79
CA ASP A 413 -2.86 -25.09 3.61
C ASP A 413 -3.23 -26.46 4.20
N PHE A 414 -3.05 -27.55 3.45
CA PHE A 414 -3.26 -28.91 3.96
C PHE A 414 -2.20 -29.30 4.99
N ILE A 415 -0.92 -29.02 4.72
CA ILE A 415 0.17 -29.31 5.66
C ILE A 415 -0.07 -28.61 7.00
N ILE A 416 -0.50 -27.35 6.98
CA ILE A 416 -0.82 -26.61 8.21
C ILE A 416 -1.98 -27.27 8.95
N ASP A 417 -3.08 -27.58 8.27
CA ASP A 417 -4.26 -28.20 8.90
C ASP A 417 -3.89 -29.57 9.50
N ASP A 418 -3.24 -30.45 8.74
CA ASP A 418 -2.81 -31.79 9.16
C ASP A 418 -1.89 -31.72 10.39
N MET A 419 -0.87 -30.85 10.35
CA MET A 419 0.05 -30.69 11.48
C MET A 419 -0.63 -30.17 12.74
N LEU A 420 -1.59 -29.25 12.60
CA LEU A 420 -2.33 -28.71 13.74
C LEU A 420 -3.27 -29.76 14.32
N GLU A 421 -3.92 -30.58 13.49
CA GLU A 421 -4.77 -31.70 13.93
C GLU A 421 -3.98 -32.81 14.61
N GLU A 422 -2.87 -33.26 14.02
CA GLU A 422 -1.95 -34.25 14.60
C GLU A 422 -1.45 -33.82 15.98
N ALA A 423 -1.08 -32.55 16.12
CA ALA A 423 -0.59 -32.04 17.38
C ALA A 423 -1.70 -31.99 18.45
N VAL A 424 -2.97 -31.73 18.07
CA VAL A 424 -4.13 -31.82 18.99
C VAL A 424 -4.34 -33.25 19.46
N THR A 425 -4.35 -34.20 18.54
CA THR A 425 -4.57 -35.62 18.87
C THR A 425 -3.49 -36.14 19.81
N ALA A 426 -2.21 -35.82 19.55
CA ALA A 426 -1.08 -36.17 20.42
C ALA A 426 -1.20 -35.55 21.83
N SER A 427 -1.67 -34.30 21.93
CA SER A 427 -1.88 -33.66 23.24
C SER A 427 -3.03 -34.31 24.02
N ASN A 428 -4.09 -34.75 23.34
CA ASN A 428 -5.22 -35.41 23.99
C ASN A 428 -4.86 -36.81 24.44
N THR A 429 -4.09 -37.57 23.66
CA THR A 429 -3.63 -38.92 24.05
C THR A 429 -2.66 -38.88 25.24
N ALA A 430 -1.80 -37.87 25.33
CA ALA A 430 -0.95 -37.64 26.50
C ALA A 430 -1.79 -37.38 27.78
N VAL A 431 -2.83 -36.52 27.67
CA VAL A 431 -3.73 -36.24 28.80
C VAL A 431 -4.58 -37.46 29.19
N THR A 432 -5.01 -38.29 28.23
CA THR A 432 -5.74 -39.53 28.55
C THR A 432 -4.84 -40.59 29.19
N ASN A 433 -3.56 -40.69 28.79
CA ASN A 433 -2.62 -41.61 29.44
C ASN A 433 -2.31 -41.21 30.89
N ASP A 434 -2.23 -39.92 31.19
CA ASP A 434 -2.08 -39.42 32.57
C ASP A 434 -3.35 -39.63 33.42
N LEU A 435 -4.53 -39.73 32.81
CA LEU A 435 -5.78 -40.02 33.52
C LEU A 435 -5.99 -41.52 33.74
N VAL A 436 -5.60 -42.39 32.80
CA VAL A 436 -5.74 -43.85 32.90
C VAL A 436 -4.69 -44.48 33.83
N THR A 437 -3.55 -43.84 34.05
CA THR A 437 -2.51 -44.31 35.00
C THR A 437 -2.79 -43.97 36.46
N SER A 438 -3.91 -43.31 36.77
CA SER A 438 -4.27 -42.90 38.14
C SER A 438 -5.29 -43.81 38.86
N SER A 439 -5.69 -44.94 38.28
CA SER A 439 -6.76 -45.78 38.83
C SER A 439 -6.47 -47.28 38.94
N GLU A 440 -5.22 -47.70 39.21
CA GLU A 440 -4.95 -49.07 39.70
C GLU A 440 -3.82 -49.07 40.75
N SER A 441 -4.19 -48.93 42.02
CA SER A 441 -3.54 -49.64 43.14
C SER A 441 -4.36 -49.46 44.43
N SER A 442 -5.43 -50.23 44.55
CA SER A 442 -5.91 -50.72 45.84
C SER A 442 -6.14 -52.22 45.70
N ASP A 443 -5.68 -52.96 46.71
CA ASP A 443 -5.84 -54.40 46.95
C ASP A 443 -4.66 -55.27 46.46
N TYR A 444 -3.61 -55.42 47.27
CA TYR A 444 -3.53 -56.41 48.36
C TYR A 444 -2.31 -56.15 49.27
#